data_AF-A0A0S8HIZ2-F1
#
_entry.id   AF-A0A0S8HIZ2-F1
#
_cell.length_a   1.000
_cell.length_b   1.000
_cell.length_c   1.000
_cell.angle_alpha   90.00
_cell.angle_beta   90.00
_cell.angle_gamma   90.00
#
_symmetry.space_group_name_H-M   'P 1'
#
loop_
_entity.id
_entity.type
_entity.pdbx_description
1 polymer ?
#
loop_
_entity_poly.entity_id
_entity_poly.type
_entity_poly.pdbx_seq_one_letter_code
_entity_poly.pdbx_strand_id
1 'polypeptide(L)'
;MDSQVRQGTTQLIEQLLEAEMQAHLAAGWNQRTQSRRGYRNGHYRRWLRTPHGVLQVAVPRCRQGRLDCSAIFDRYQRRIADVERVLRHAYLLGTSTRATAELAEQVFGGCVSHQTISRLLRWLDGQLAAWRNQPIAPVYRVVYVDGMQVDVLGGDRIVMLVCGQRQDEQLDLLDFCVSTGEQCRQLLGELRRRGLEGVELFVSDESGAIRSALEEVYPEVPWQHCSFHRLSALRDDIGPTEFRDAMLAEAACVFRCPSRQAAVDAALAWARRWKASAPWAVQHFMTDLTDSLRFYSLPEDWWRRVRTNNPLERLIRTLRMRLRPMGCFHDHPAIERAIFGQLLRWHKIKLTHNT
;
A
#
# COMPACT_ATOMS: atom_id res chain seq x y z
N MET A 1 0.21 40.86 7.70
CA MET A 1 -0.31 39.79 8.59
C MET A 1 0.74 38.70 8.81
N ASP A 2 1.25 38.03 7.77
CA ASP A 2 2.27 36.97 7.90
C ASP A 2 3.60 37.38 8.56
N SER A 3 4.05 38.62 8.40
CA SER A 3 5.28 39.10 9.06
C SER A 3 5.12 39.27 10.57
N GLN A 4 3.97 39.80 11.01
CA GLN A 4 3.63 39.98 12.42
C GLN A 4 3.44 38.63 13.12
N VAL A 5 2.77 37.67 12.46
CA VAL A 5 2.60 36.31 12.99
C VAL A 5 3.96 35.62 13.15
N ARG A 6 4.86 35.74 12.16
CA ARG A 6 6.22 35.20 12.24
C ARG A 6 7.03 35.83 13.38
N GLN A 7 6.95 37.14 13.55
CA GLN A 7 7.65 37.86 14.62
C GLN A 7 7.11 37.49 16.00
N GLY A 8 5.79 37.45 16.18
CA GLY A 8 5.14 37.04 17.43
C GLY A 8 5.46 35.58 17.79
N THR A 9 5.42 34.67 16.80
CA THR A 9 5.78 33.26 17.01
C THR A 9 7.25 33.11 17.39
N THR A 10 8.15 33.87 16.75
CA THR A 10 9.59 33.88 17.09
C THR A 10 9.80 34.34 18.53
N GLN A 11 9.17 35.46 18.92
CA GLN A 11 9.27 35.99 20.28
C GLN A 11 8.73 35.03 21.34
N LEU A 12 7.58 34.39 21.07
CA LEU A 12 7.01 33.39 21.97
C LEU A 12 7.95 32.19 22.16
N ILE A 13 8.51 31.66 21.07
CA ILE A 13 9.48 30.55 21.12
C ILE A 13 10.73 30.97 21.91
N GLU A 14 11.29 32.16 21.65
CA GLU A 14 12.47 32.65 22.37
C GLU A 14 12.19 32.83 23.87
N GLN A 15 11.01 33.36 24.25
CA GLN A 15 10.60 33.52 25.64
C GLN A 15 10.46 32.16 26.36
N LEU A 16 9.83 31.18 25.73
CA LEU A 16 9.69 29.84 26.30
C LEU A 16 11.06 29.16 26.48
N LEU A 17 11.97 29.29 25.51
CA LEU A 17 13.34 28.76 25.62
C LEU A 17 14.11 29.42 26.78
N GLU A 18 13.90 30.71 27.00
CA GLU A 18 14.51 31.42 28.13
C GLU A 18 13.96 30.99 29.49
N ALA A 19 12.66 30.70 29.55
CA ALA A 19 12.01 30.15 30.74
C ALA A 19 12.54 28.73 31.06
N GLU A 20 12.67 27.87 30.05
CA GLU A 20 13.27 26.53 30.21
C GLU A 20 14.73 26.62 30.67
N MET A 21 15.51 27.54 30.11
CA MET A 21 16.89 27.77 30.54
C MET A 21 16.97 28.23 32.00
N GLN A 22 16.07 29.12 32.42
CA GLN A 22 15.99 29.55 33.81
C GLN A 22 15.62 28.40 34.75
N ALA A 23 14.65 27.56 34.38
CA ALA A 23 14.27 26.38 35.14
C ALA A 23 15.43 25.38 35.23
N HIS A 24 16.12 25.12 34.12
CA HIS A 24 17.26 24.20 34.06
C HIS A 24 18.43 24.68 34.94
N LEU A 25 18.74 25.98 34.92
CA LEU A 25 19.81 26.57 35.74
C LEU A 25 19.40 26.81 37.19
N ALA A 26 18.11 26.70 37.52
CA ALA A 26 17.50 27.12 38.78
C ALA A 26 17.88 28.55 39.19
N ALA A 27 18.07 29.43 38.19
CA ALA A 27 18.54 30.80 38.38
C ALA A 27 18.14 31.69 37.19
N GLY A 28 17.63 32.89 37.48
CA GLY A 28 17.36 33.94 36.49
C GLY A 28 18.64 34.63 35.99
N TRP A 29 18.44 35.55 35.04
CA TRP A 29 19.54 36.35 34.49
C TRP A 29 20.22 37.16 35.60
N ASN A 30 21.55 37.04 35.73
CA ASN A 30 22.36 37.67 36.78
C ASN A 30 21.91 37.43 38.23
N GLN A 31 21.00 36.48 38.49
CA GLN A 31 20.51 36.19 39.83
C GLN A 31 21.53 35.36 40.61
N ARG A 32 21.97 35.85 41.78
CA ARG A 32 22.82 35.07 42.69
C ARG A 32 21.93 34.15 43.52
N THR A 33 22.13 32.85 43.39
CA THR A 33 21.43 31.82 44.17
C THR A 33 22.37 30.67 44.45
N GLN A 34 22.25 30.07 45.64
CA GLN A 34 23.02 28.90 46.05
C GLN A 34 22.59 27.63 45.30
N SER A 35 21.35 27.58 44.79
CA SER A 35 20.80 26.44 44.03
C SER A 35 21.21 26.41 42.56
N ARG A 36 22.07 27.34 42.11
CA ARG A 36 22.43 27.52 40.70
C ARG A 36 23.16 26.28 40.16
N ARG A 37 22.66 25.74 39.05
CA ARG A 37 23.21 24.51 38.44
C ARG A 37 24.20 24.75 37.30
N GLY A 38 24.39 26.01 36.87
CA GLY A 38 25.33 26.36 35.80
C GLY A 38 25.28 27.84 35.41
N TYR A 39 25.92 28.17 34.27
CA TYR A 39 25.99 29.54 33.74
C TYR A 39 25.57 29.60 32.28
N ARG A 40 24.88 30.69 31.90
CA ARG A 40 24.52 30.99 30.51
C ARG A 40 25.77 31.33 29.69
N ASN A 41 25.77 30.99 28.41
CA ASN A 41 26.87 31.20 27.47
C ASN A 41 26.37 31.75 26.12
N GLY A 42 25.56 32.82 26.20
CA GLY A 42 24.94 33.47 25.04
C GLY A 42 23.92 32.60 24.33
N HIS A 43 23.70 32.89 23.05
CA HIS A 43 22.71 32.24 22.20
C HIS A 43 23.32 31.75 20.90
N TYR A 44 22.64 30.82 20.23
CA TYR A 44 22.89 30.54 18.82
C TYR A 44 21.64 30.68 18.00
N ARG A 45 21.81 31.07 16.73
CA ARG A 45 20.70 31.18 15.80
C ARG A 45 20.39 29.82 15.20
N ARG A 46 19.10 29.49 15.14
CA ARG A 46 18.57 28.28 14.53
C ARG A 46 17.42 28.67 13.60
N TRP A 47 17.42 28.09 12.41
CA TRP A 47 16.30 28.21 11.48
C TRP A 47 15.28 27.09 11.75
N LEU A 48 14.03 27.48 12.01
CA LEU A 48 12.89 26.58 12.23
C LEU A 48 11.87 26.78 11.11
N ARG A 49 11.43 25.68 10.47
CA ARG A 49 10.35 25.72 9.49
C ARG A 49 9.01 25.54 10.18
N THR A 50 8.10 26.47 9.94
CA THR A 50 6.77 26.55 10.56
C THR A 50 5.69 26.70 9.50
N PRO A 51 4.40 26.49 9.83
CA PRO A 51 3.29 26.77 8.92
C PRO A 51 3.28 28.20 8.36
N HIS A 52 3.89 29.16 9.06
CA HIS A 52 3.94 30.57 8.66
C HIS A 52 5.25 30.98 7.99
N GLY A 53 6.09 30.00 7.62
CA GLY A 53 7.39 30.24 6.99
C GLY A 53 8.58 29.78 7.82
N VAL A 54 9.76 30.14 7.34
CA VAL A 54 11.02 29.92 8.06
C VAL A 54 11.23 31.02 9.11
N LEU A 55 11.40 30.62 10.37
CA LEU A 55 11.71 31.49 11.50
C LEU A 55 13.20 31.36 11.87
N GLN A 56 13.82 32.46 12.27
CA GLN A 56 15.15 32.45 12.88
C GLN A 56 15.03 32.70 14.38
N VAL A 57 15.29 31.70 15.20
CA VAL A 57 15.17 31.79 16.66
C VAL A 57 16.56 31.83 17.33
N ALA A 58 16.72 32.64 18.37
CA ALA A 58 17.84 32.59 19.29
C ALA A 58 17.61 31.52 20.36
N VAL A 59 18.44 30.49 20.35
CA VAL A 59 18.39 29.41 21.34
C VAL A 59 19.48 29.64 22.40
N PRO A 60 19.13 29.74 23.70
CA PRO A 60 20.09 30.00 24.77
C PRO A 60 21.04 28.81 24.98
N ARG A 61 22.28 29.10 25.37
CA ARG A 61 23.34 28.10 25.65
C ARG A 61 23.72 28.10 27.12
N CYS A 62 24.10 26.92 27.64
CA CYS A 62 24.74 26.77 28.93
C CYS A 62 26.26 26.50 28.74
N ARG A 63 27.07 26.80 29.75
CA ARG A 63 28.53 26.65 29.73
C ARG A 63 28.98 25.20 29.96
N GLN A 64 28.21 24.41 30.70
CA GLN A 64 28.49 23.00 31.01
C GLN A 64 27.91 22.01 29.98
N GLY A 65 27.32 22.51 28.90
CA GLY A 65 26.67 21.71 27.87
C GLY A 65 25.57 22.50 27.15
N ARG A 66 24.97 21.91 26.11
CA ARG A 66 23.76 22.48 25.49
C ARG A 66 22.53 21.96 26.23
N LEU A 67 21.45 22.74 26.34
CA LEU A 67 20.14 22.22 26.78
C LEU A 67 19.87 20.90 26.04
N ASP A 68 19.77 19.79 26.77
CA ASP A 68 19.75 18.46 26.16
C ASP A 68 18.43 18.17 25.45
N CYS A 69 17.31 18.75 25.90
CA CYS A 69 16.00 18.74 25.23
C CYS A 69 15.23 20.01 25.65
N SER A 70 14.70 20.76 24.69
CA SER A 70 13.67 21.78 24.95
C SER A 70 12.31 21.09 24.82
N ALA A 71 11.33 21.39 25.67
CA ALA A 71 9.97 20.88 25.53
C ALA A 71 9.25 21.47 24.28
N ILE A 72 9.83 22.50 23.67
CA ILE A 72 9.30 23.17 22.48
C ILE A 72 9.74 22.46 21.19
N PHE A 73 10.96 21.94 21.15
CA PHE A 73 11.46 21.15 20.02
C PHE A 73 12.65 20.27 20.40
N ASP A 74 12.70 19.09 19.81
CA ASP A 74 13.81 18.17 19.99
C ASP A 74 15.12 18.76 19.46
N ARG A 75 16.23 18.25 20.03
CA ARG A 75 17.56 18.52 19.51
C ARG A 75 17.58 18.12 18.02
N TYR A 76 18.02 19.03 17.15
CA TYR A 76 18.06 18.87 15.68
C TYR A 76 16.72 18.86 14.91
N GLN A 77 15.55 18.95 15.55
CA GLN A 77 14.26 19.19 14.90
C GLN A 77 14.22 20.51 14.08
N ARG A 78 14.27 20.42 12.75
CA ARG A 78 14.24 21.61 11.86
C ARG A 78 12.84 22.04 11.44
N ARG A 79 11.81 21.24 11.75
CA ARG A 79 10.41 21.42 11.37
C ARG A 79 9.50 21.24 12.58
N ILE A 80 8.52 22.14 12.73
CA ILE A 80 7.42 21.91 13.67
C ILE A 80 6.60 20.69 13.21
N ALA A 81 6.09 19.90 14.16
CA ALA A 81 5.35 18.65 13.92
C ALA A 81 4.22 18.80 12.89
N ASP A 82 3.58 19.98 12.82
CA ASP A 82 2.53 20.29 11.85
C ASP A 82 2.99 20.25 10.40
N VAL A 83 4.21 20.72 10.11
CA VAL A 83 4.77 20.67 8.75
C VAL A 83 4.99 19.22 8.34
N GLU A 84 5.54 18.39 9.22
CA GLU A 84 5.73 16.96 8.92
C GLU A 84 4.40 16.24 8.69
N ARG A 85 3.38 16.55 9.49
CA ARG A 85 2.03 16.00 9.33
C ARG A 85 1.43 16.35 7.97
N VAL A 86 1.53 17.61 7.54
CA VAL A 86 1.06 18.04 6.21
C VAL A 86 1.82 17.33 5.09
N LEU A 87 3.15 17.21 5.18
CA LEU A 87 3.95 16.53 4.17
C LEU A 87 3.66 15.04 4.07
N ARG A 88 3.48 14.36 5.22
CA ARG A 88 3.04 12.95 5.26
C ARG A 88 1.66 12.82 4.63
N HIS A 89 0.73 13.70 4.97
CA HIS A 89 -0.62 13.66 4.42
C HIS A 89 -0.63 13.92 2.91
N ALA A 90 0.16 14.88 2.42
CA ALA A 90 0.28 15.16 0.99
C ALA A 90 0.72 13.91 0.21
N TYR A 91 1.76 13.22 0.68
CA TYR A 91 2.19 11.97 0.06
C TYR A 91 1.09 10.90 0.06
N LEU A 92 0.39 10.71 1.19
CA LEU A 92 -0.76 9.81 1.27
C LEU A 92 -1.90 10.24 0.33
N LEU A 93 -2.02 11.53 -0.03
CA LEU A 93 -2.96 11.98 -1.05
C LEU A 93 -2.63 11.45 -2.45
N GLY A 94 -1.42 10.91 -2.65
CA GLY A 94 -0.96 10.30 -3.89
C GLY A 94 0.05 11.16 -4.65
N THR A 95 0.60 12.20 -4.03
CA THR A 95 1.66 13.02 -4.64
C THR A 95 2.99 12.27 -4.61
N SER A 96 3.82 12.46 -5.64
CA SER A 96 5.21 11.96 -5.62
C SER A 96 6.04 12.65 -4.55
N THR A 97 7.19 12.08 -4.18
CA THR A 97 8.13 12.72 -3.24
C THR A 97 8.65 14.06 -3.76
N ARG A 98 8.75 14.22 -5.09
CA ARG A 98 9.15 15.47 -5.75
C ARG A 98 8.03 16.51 -5.73
N ALA A 99 6.81 16.12 -6.10
CA ALA A 99 5.64 17.01 -6.04
C ALA A 99 5.34 17.46 -4.60
N THR A 100 5.54 16.56 -3.62
CA THR A 100 5.40 16.91 -2.19
C THR A 100 6.47 17.90 -1.74
N ALA A 101 7.70 17.77 -2.25
CA ALA A 101 8.78 18.69 -1.99
C ALA A 101 8.52 20.09 -2.59
N GLU A 102 8.01 20.14 -3.83
CA GLU A 102 7.58 21.36 -4.50
C GLU A 102 6.43 22.06 -3.76
N LEU A 103 5.40 21.31 -3.35
CA LEU A 103 4.32 21.82 -2.51
C LEU A 103 4.87 22.39 -1.20
N ALA A 104 5.83 21.70 -0.57
CA ALA A 104 6.44 22.15 0.68
C ALA A 104 7.15 23.50 0.52
N GLU A 105 7.84 23.68 -0.61
CA GLU A 105 8.54 24.92 -0.93
C GLU A 105 7.55 26.08 -1.14
N GLN A 106 6.45 25.85 -1.85
CA GLN A 106 5.40 26.84 -2.08
C GLN A 106 4.65 27.23 -0.79
N VAL A 107 4.32 26.27 0.07
CA VAL A 107 3.48 26.50 1.26
C VAL A 107 4.28 27.01 2.46
N PHE A 108 5.47 26.45 2.73
CA PHE A 108 6.20 26.71 3.98
C PHE A 108 7.43 27.59 3.82
N GLY A 109 7.81 27.93 2.59
CA GLY A 109 9.05 28.65 2.30
C GLY A 109 10.32 27.81 2.56
N GLY A 110 11.21 27.81 1.58
CA GLY A 110 12.52 27.15 1.65
C GLY A 110 12.54 25.70 1.16
N CYS A 111 13.70 25.25 0.67
CA CYS A 111 13.79 24.02 -0.11
C CYS A 111 13.66 22.75 0.77
N VAL A 112 12.63 21.93 0.60
CA VAL A 112 12.57 20.56 1.13
C VAL A 112 13.02 19.62 0.02
N SER A 113 14.09 18.84 0.21
CA SER A 113 14.49 17.87 -0.82
C SER A 113 13.56 16.66 -0.85
N HIS A 114 13.39 16.04 -2.03
CA HIS A 114 12.63 14.78 -2.16
C HIS A 114 13.22 13.66 -1.26
N GLN A 115 14.54 13.63 -1.06
CA GLN A 115 15.20 12.71 -0.12
C GLN A 115 14.72 12.91 1.31
N THR A 116 14.45 14.17 1.69
CA THR A 116 13.89 14.49 3.00
C THR A 116 12.46 13.97 3.14
N ILE A 117 11.63 14.09 2.10
CA ILE A 117 10.29 13.47 2.06
C ILE A 117 10.41 11.95 2.19
N SER A 118 11.31 11.31 1.44
CA SER A 118 11.55 9.86 1.53
C SER A 118 11.90 9.41 2.95
N ARG A 119 12.81 10.14 3.63
CA ARG A 119 13.15 9.86 5.04
C ARG A 119 11.96 10.02 5.98
N LEU A 120 11.12 11.03 5.75
CA LEU A 120 9.90 11.28 6.52
C LEU A 120 8.85 10.19 6.32
N LEU A 121 8.93 9.36 5.29
CA LEU A 121 7.97 8.29 5.02
C LEU A 121 8.37 6.95 5.63
N ARG A 122 9.60 6.82 6.16
CA ARG A 122 10.08 5.56 6.74
C ARG A 122 9.31 5.08 7.97
N TRP A 123 8.52 5.93 8.63
CA TRP A 123 7.61 5.46 9.67
C TRP A 123 6.57 4.46 9.13
N LEU A 124 6.22 4.54 7.84
CA LEU A 124 5.35 3.57 7.19
C LEU A 124 5.98 2.17 7.15
N ASP A 125 7.31 2.04 7.14
CA ASP A 125 7.98 0.74 7.14
C ASP A 125 7.66 -0.02 8.45
N GLY A 126 7.74 0.68 9.59
CA GLY A 126 7.38 0.11 10.89
C GLY A 126 5.90 -0.27 10.98
N GLN A 127 5.01 0.57 10.44
CA GLN A 127 3.57 0.28 10.42
C GLN A 127 3.22 -0.88 9.49
N LEU A 128 3.90 -0.99 8.34
CA LEU A 128 3.76 -2.12 7.42
C LEU A 128 4.21 -3.42 8.09
N ALA A 129 5.36 -3.40 8.77
CA ALA A 129 5.85 -4.55 9.52
C ALA A 129 4.89 -4.94 10.66
N ALA A 130 4.33 -3.96 11.38
CA ALA A 130 3.33 -4.22 12.42
C ALA A 130 2.05 -4.84 11.84
N TRP A 131 1.55 -4.31 10.73
CA TRP A 131 0.37 -4.85 10.05
C TRP A 131 0.59 -6.28 9.53
N ARG A 132 1.75 -6.54 8.90
CA ARG A 132 2.13 -7.89 8.43
C ARG A 132 2.23 -8.93 9.55
N ASN A 133 2.46 -8.51 10.79
CA ASN A 133 2.50 -9.43 11.93
C ASN A 133 1.13 -9.64 12.60
N GLN A 134 0.08 -8.96 12.16
CA GLN A 134 -1.26 -9.16 12.74
C GLN A 134 -1.82 -10.54 12.36
N PRO A 135 -2.49 -11.23 13.30
CA PRO A 135 -3.16 -12.49 13.03
C PRO A 135 -4.28 -12.28 12.02
N ILE A 136 -4.50 -13.31 11.20
CA ILE A 136 -5.57 -13.33 10.20
C ILE A 136 -6.78 -14.01 10.83
N ALA A 137 -7.95 -13.41 10.68
CA ALA A 137 -9.19 -14.04 11.12
C ALA A 137 -9.49 -15.29 10.24
N PRO A 138 -9.93 -16.42 10.81
CA PRO A 138 -10.04 -17.71 10.11
C PRO A 138 -11.32 -17.83 9.25
N VAL A 139 -11.67 -16.82 8.44
CA VAL A 139 -13.03 -16.67 7.87
C VAL A 139 -13.09 -16.67 6.34
N TYR A 140 -11.98 -16.97 5.65
CA TYR A 140 -11.90 -16.83 4.19
C TYR A 140 -12.01 -18.18 3.48
N ARG A 141 -13.20 -18.54 2.99
CA ARG A 141 -13.38 -19.73 2.15
C ARG A 141 -12.66 -19.63 0.81
N VAL A 142 -12.63 -18.42 0.25
CA VAL A 142 -12.03 -18.15 -1.06
C VAL A 142 -10.96 -17.08 -0.91
N VAL A 143 -9.77 -17.38 -1.43
CA VAL A 143 -8.64 -16.46 -1.43
C VAL A 143 -8.18 -16.24 -2.86
N TYR A 144 -8.07 -14.96 -3.24
CA TYR A 144 -7.60 -14.54 -4.54
C TYR A 144 -6.13 -14.13 -4.47
N VAL A 145 -5.36 -14.53 -5.47
CA VAL A 145 -3.97 -14.13 -5.65
C VAL A 145 -3.83 -13.53 -7.04
N ASP A 146 -3.36 -12.29 -7.14
CA ASP A 146 -3.28 -11.59 -8.43
C ASP A 146 -2.06 -10.67 -8.49
N GLY A 147 -1.52 -10.51 -9.70
CA GLY A 147 -0.33 -9.74 -10.02
C GLY A 147 -0.66 -8.34 -10.55
N MET A 148 -0.14 -7.31 -9.90
CA MET A 148 -0.19 -5.94 -10.38
C MET A 148 1.20 -5.48 -10.85
N GLN A 149 1.36 -5.26 -12.15
CA GLN A 149 2.57 -4.64 -12.70
C GLN A 149 2.76 -3.20 -12.19
N VAL A 150 3.99 -2.86 -11.83
CA VAL A 150 4.45 -1.56 -11.35
C VAL A 150 5.76 -1.20 -12.04
N ASP A 151 5.88 0.06 -12.47
CA ASP A 151 7.05 0.58 -13.17
C ASP A 151 8.21 0.82 -12.18
N VAL A 152 9.34 0.17 -12.41
CA VAL A 152 10.53 0.27 -11.55
C VAL A 152 11.76 0.57 -12.40
N LEU A 153 12.70 1.33 -11.84
CA LEU A 153 13.96 1.64 -12.50
C LEU A 153 14.74 0.34 -12.69
N GLY A 154 15.07 -0.01 -13.94
CA GLY A 154 15.69 -1.30 -14.26
C GLY A 154 14.68 -2.40 -14.63
N GLY A 155 13.45 -2.02 -14.99
CA GLY A 155 12.44 -2.89 -15.58
C GLY A 155 11.26 -3.12 -14.66
N ASP A 156 10.11 -3.45 -15.25
CA ASP A 156 8.87 -3.58 -14.51
C ASP A 156 8.93 -4.73 -13.50
N ARG A 157 8.14 -4.59 -12.44
CA ARG A 157 8.00 -5.59 -11.38
C ARG A 157 6.53 -5.92 -11.18
N ILE A 158 6.27 -7.13 -10.69
CA ILE A 158 4.91 -7.57 -10.33
C ILE A 158 4.77 -7.46 -8.82
N VAL A 159 3.74 -6.77 -8.37
CA VAL A 159 3.30 -6.81 -6.98
C VAL A 159 2.19 -7.84 -6.87
N MET A 160 2.41 -8.90 -6.11
CA MET A 160 1.35 -9.85 -5.80
C MET A 160 0.49 -9.33 -4.66
N LEU A 161 -0.81 -9.44 -4.82
CA LEU A 161 -1.83 -9.08 -3.86
C LEU A 161 -2.57 -10.37 -3.47
N VAL A 162 -2.72 -10.62 -2.17
CA VAL A 162 -3.51 -11.75 -1.66
C VAL A 162 -4.72 -11.21 -0.92
N CYS A 163 -5.91 -11.52 -1.41
CA CYS A 163 -7.18 -11.03 -0.87
C CYS A 163 -8.10 -12.16 -0.46
N GLY A 164 -8.59 -12.15 0.77
CA GLY A 164 -9.59 -13.09 1.27
C GLY A 164 -11.00 -12.56 1.06
N GLN A 165 -11.93 -13.39 0.61
CA GLN A 165 -13.33 -13.02 0.47
C GLN A 165 -14.11 -13.33 1.75
N ARG A 166 -14.73 -12.29 2.31
CA ARG A 166 -15.63 -12.38 3.45
C ARG A 166 -17.00 -12.91 3.04
N GLN A 167 -17.76 -13.38 4.02
CA GLN A 167 -19.15 -13.83 3.86
C GLN A 167 -20.08 -12.74 3.29
N ASP A 168 -19.80 -11.46 3.58
CA ASP A 168 -20.56 -10.30 3.06
C ASP A 168 -20.04 -9.78 1.70
N GLU A 169 -19.31 -10.62 0.96
CA GLU A 169 -18.78 -10.37 -0.39
C GLU A 169 -17.67 -9.32 -0.47
N GLN A 170 -17.27 -8.73 0.66
CA GLN A 170 -16.13 -7.81 0.70
C GLN A 170 -14.81 -8.58 0.59
N LEU A 171 -13.84 -7.97 -0.10
CA LEU A 171 -12.47 -8.46 -0.13
C LEU A 171 -11.63 -7.72 0.92
N ASP A 172 -11.00 -8.50 1.78
CA ASP A 172 -9.97 -8.04 2.68
C ASP A 172 -8.60 -8.35 2.08
N LEU A 173 -7.75 -7.33 1.98
CA LEU A 173 -6.36 -7.55 1.61
C LEU A 173 -5.63 -8.17 2.80
N LEU A 174 -5.06 -9.36 2.60
CA LEU A 174 -4.38 -10.13 3.64
C LEU A 174 -2.89 -9.78 3.71
N ASP A 175 -2.25 -9.70 2.54
CA ASP A 175 -0.86 -9.25 2.38
C ASP A 175 -0.56 -8.95 0.90
N PHE A 176 0.62 -8.38 0.65
CA PHE A 176 1.16 -8.14 -0.68
C PHE A 176 2.69 -8.14 -0.65
N CYS A 177 3.33 -8.49 -1.76
CA CYS A 177 4.79 -8.36 -1.89
C CYS A 177 5.20 -8.06 -3.33
N VAL A 178 6.39 -7.47 -3.49
CA VAL A 178 7.04 -7.36 -4.80
C VAL A 178 7.61 -8.74 -5.15
N SER A 179 7.07 -9.36 -6.20
CA SER A 179 7.40 -10.74 -6.60
C SER A 179 8.64 -10.80 -7.48
N THR A 180 9.56 -11.69 -7.12
CA THR A 180 10.61 -12.24 -7.99
C THR A 180 10.53 -13.77 -8.09
N GLY A 181 9.36 -14.36 -7.81
CA GLY A 181 9.12 -15.80 -7.79
C GLY A 181 9.06 -16.38 -6.36
N GLU A 182 10.21 -16.48 -5.68
CA GLU A 182 10.31 -17.07 -4.33
C GLU A 182 9.48 -16.33 -3.27
N GLN A 183 9.28 -15.02 -3.46
CA GLN A 183 8.49 -14.19 -2.54
C GLN A 183 7.02 -14.57 -2.53
N CYS A 184 6.51 -15.26 -3.56
CA CYS A 184 5.14 -15.79 -3.56
C CYS A 184 4.96 -16.86 -2.50
N ARG A 185 5.87 -17.85 -2.52
CA ARG A 185 5.90 -18.90 -1.53
C ARG A 185 6.08 -18.35 -0.12
N GLN A 186 7.02 -17.43 0.06
CA GLN A 186 7.25 -16.80 1.37
C GLN A 186 6.00 -16.06 1.86
N LEU A 187 5.35 -15.27 0.99
CA LEU A 187 4.11 -14.57 1.33
C LEU A 187 3.01 -15.53 1.76
N LEU A 188 2.78 -16.60 1.00
CA LEU A 188 1.77 -17.62 1.33
C LEU A 188 2.08 -18.35 2.63
N GLY A 189 3.37 -18.66 2.87
CA GLY A 189 3.82 -19.30 4.11
C GLY A 189 3.62 -18.40 5.33
N GLU A 190 3.88 -17.10 5.19
CA GLU A 190 3.61 -16.10 6.22
C GLU A 190 2.12 -15.96 6.51
N LEU A 191 1.27 -15.96 5.47
CA LEU A 191 -0.19 -15.98 5.65
C LEU A 191 -0.65 -17.23 6.44
N ARG A 192 -0.09 -18.40 6.12
CA ARG A 192 -0.38 -19.65 6.85
C ARG A 192 0.01 -19.53 8.32
N ARG A 193 1.23 -19.04 8.58
CA ARG A 193 1.76 -18.80 9.94
C ARG A 193 0.92 -17.81 10.74
N ARG A 194 0.32 -16.82 10.07
CA ARG A 194 -0.58 -15.82 10.67
C ARG A 194 -1.99 -16.33 10.93
N GLY A 195 -2.33 -17.56 10.54
CA GLY A 195 -3.63 -18.18 10.79
C GLY A 195 -4.61 -18.14 9.61
N LEU A 196 -4.12 -18.01 8.37
CA LEU A 196 -4.97 -18.23 7.20
C LEU A 196 -5.29 -19.73 7.05
N GLU A 197 -6.38 -20.15 7.69
CA GLU A 197 -6.89 -21.51 7.72
C GLU A 197 -8.33 -21.59 7.19
N GLY A 198 -8.80 -22.80 6.86
CA GLY A 198 -10.17 -23.03 6.39
C GLY A 198 -10.47 -22.54 4.96
N VAL A 199 -9.42 -22.30 4.16
CA VAL A 199 -9.56 -21.95 2.75
C VAL A 199 -10.05 -23.18 1.96
N GLU A 200 -11.13 -23.03 1.22
CA GLU A 200 -11.73 -24.07 0.38
C GLU A 200 -11.33 -23.94 -1.10
N LEU A 201 -10.92 -22.74 -1.55
CA LEU A 201 -10.50 -22.49 -2.92
C LEU A 201 -9.53 -21.30 -3.05
N PHE A 202 -8.41 -21.51 -3.72
CA PHE A 202 -7.57 -20.41 -4.22
C PHE A 202 -7.92 -20.05 -5.66
N VAL A 203 -7.94 -18.76 -6.00
CA VAL A 203 -8.21 -18.27 -7.36
C VAL A 203 -7.08 -17.35 -7.81
N SER A 204 -6.47 -17.63 -8.95
CA SER A 204 -5.45 -16.74 -9.54
C SER A 204 -5.50 -16.74 -11.07
N ASP A 205 -4.65 -15.93 -11.71
CA ASP A 205 -4.29 -16.11 -13.11
C ASP A 205 -3.51 -17.42 -13.33
N GLU A 206 -3.14 -17.69 -14.59
CA GLU A 206 -2.35 -18.86 -14.98
C GLU A 206 -0.83 -18.67 -14.73
N SER A 207 -0.46 -17.98 -13.65
CA SER A 207 0.93 -17.83 -13.27
C SER A 207 1.48 -19.13 -12.69
N GLY A 208 2.42 -19.74 -13.41
CA GLY A 208 3.13 -20.95 -12.94
C GLY A 208 3.83 -20.76 -11.58
N ALA A 209 4.31 -19.54 -11.30
CA ALA A 209 4.92 -19.22 -10.01
C ALA A 209 3.90 -19.21 -8.86
N ILE A 210 2.70 -18.68 -9.09
CA ILE A 210 1.62 -18.70 -8.09
C ILE A 210 1.14 -20.13 -7.88
N ARG A 211 0.92 -20.87 -8.97
CA ARG A 211 0.45 -22.26 -8.89
C ARG A 211 1.43 -23.15 -8.13
N SER A 212 2.72 -23.11 -8.47
CA SER A 212 3.74 -23.88 -7.77
C SER A 212 3.84 -23.51 -6.28
N ALA A 213 3.73 -22.23 -5.94
CA ALA A 213 3.75 -21.79 -4.54
C ALA A 213 2.51 -22.25 -3.76
N LEU A 214 1.33 -22.28 -4.39
CA LEU A 214 0.11 -22.81 -3.78
C LEU A 214 0.20 -24.33 -3.58
N GLU A 215 0.70 -25.07 -4.56
CA GLU A 215 0.90 -26.52 -4.47
C GLU A 215 1.90 -26.90 -3.36
N GLU A 216 2.90 -26.05 -3.09
CA GLU A 216 3.88 -26.27 -2.01
C GLU A 216 3.32 -25.86 -0.63
N VAL A 217 2.65 -24.70 -0.52
CA VAL A 217 2.25 -24.14 0.78
C VAL A 217 0.85 -24.58 1.22
N TYR A 218 -0.07 -24.84 0.30
CA TYR A 218 -1.45 -25.29 0.55
C TYR A 218 -1.83 -26.48 -0.35
N PRO A 219 -1.09 -27.61 -0.32
CA PRO A 219 -1.35 -28.77 -1.17
C PRO A 219 -2.77 -29.34 -1.00
N GLU A 220 -3.41 -29.09 0.14
CA GLU A 220 -4.74 -29.56 0.48
C GLU A 220 -5.89 -28.74 -0.14
N VAL A 221 -5.60 -27.53 -0.62
CA VAL A 221 -6.62 -26.60 -1.12
C VAL A 221 -6.62 -26.58 -2.65
N PRO A 222 -7.78 -26.80 -3.32
CA PRO A 222 -7.83 -26.73 -4.78
C PRO A 222 -7.54 -25.31 -5.28
N TRP A 223 -6.80 -25.22 -6.38
CA TRP A 223 -6.58 -24.00 -7.13
C TRP A 223 -7.52 -23.88 -8.34
N GLN A 224 -8.05 -22.68 -8.60
CA GLN A 224 -8.86 -22.36 -9.76
C GLN A 224 -8.20 -21.29 -10.64
N HIS A 225 -8.17 -21.52 -11.95
CA HIS A 225 -7.87 -20.47 -12.92
C HIS A 225 -9.05 -19.50 -13.02
N CYS A 226 -8.81 -18.23 -12.71
CA CYS A 226 -9.79 -17.15 -12.74
C CYS A 226 -10.49 -17.05 -14.11
N SER A 227 -11.83 -17.15 -14.12
CA SER A 227 -12.65 -17.04 -15.33
C SER A 227 -12.49 -15.70 -16.04
N PHE A 228 -12.22 -14.61 -15.31
CA PHE A 228 -11.95 -13.30 -15.89
C PHE A 228 -10.66 -13.32 -16.71
N HIS A 229 -9.57 -13.85 -16.15
CA HIS A 229 -8.30 -13.95 -16.86
C HIS A 229 -8.40 -14.87 -18.07
N ARG A 230 -9.13 -15.99 -17.96
CA ARG A 230 -9.42 -16.86 -19.10
C ARG A 230 -10.19 -16.14 -20.21
N LEU A 231 -11.20 -15.33 -19.87
CA LEU A 231 -11.95 -14.53 -20.85
C LEU A 231 -11.10 -13.40 -21.44
N SER A 232 -10.18 -12.81 -20.67
CA SER A 232 -9.23 -11.81 -21.16
C SER A 232 -8.24 -12.43 -22.14
N ALA A 233 -7.66 -13.59 -21.81
CA ALA A 233 -6.78 -14.33 -22.71
C ALA A 233 -7.52 -14.68 -24.01
N LEU A 234 -8.74 -15.20 -23.91
CA LEU A 234 -9.58 -15.46 -25.08
C LEU A 234 -9.80 -14.21 -25.96
N ARG A 235 -10.07 -13.05 -25.35
CA ARG A 235 -10.24 -11.79 -26.10
C ARG A 235 -8.96 -11.46 -26.89
N ASP A 236 -7.82 -11.60 -26.23
CA ASP A 236 -6.52 -11.27 -26.81
C ASP A 236 -6.17 -12.26 -27.93
N ASP A 237 -6.53 -13.53 -27.77
CA ASP A 237 -6.36 -14.59 -28.77
C ASP A 237 -7.20 -14.41 -30.03
N ILE A 238 -8.44 -13.92 -29.87
CA ILE A 238 -9.33 -13.64 -30.99
C ILE A 238 -8.86 -12.41 -31.77
N GLY A 239 -8.26 -11.43 -31.09
CA GLY A 239 -7.85 -10.17 -31.68
C GLY A 239 -9.04 -9.31 -32.17
N PRO A 240 -8.79 -8.30 -33.01
CA PRO A 240 -9.83 -7.37 -33.47
C PRO A 240 -10.64 -7.95 -34.65
N THR A 241 -11.58 -8.84 -34.36
CA THR A 241 -12.51 -9.43 -35.36
C THR A 241 -13.95 -9.01 -35.12
N GLU A 242 -14.79 -9.12 -36.15
CA GLU A 242 -16.23 -8.79 -36.08
C GLU A 242 -17.02 -9.70 -35.13
N PHE A 243 -16.58 -10.94 -34.98
CA PHE A 243 -17.25 -11.94 -34.15
C PHE A 243 -16.73 -12.00 -32.70
N ARG A 244 -15.70 -11.21 -32.37
CA ARG A 244 -15.05 -11.21 -31.03
C ARG A 244 -16.07 -11.06 -29.90
N ASP A 245 -16.94 -10.06 -29.99
CA ASP A 245 -17.83 -9.72 -28.90
C ASP A 245 -18.91 -10.79 -28.70
N ALA A 246 -19.42 -11.38 -29.79
CA ALA A 246 -20.36 -12.50 -29.75
C ALA A 246 -19.71 -13.76 -29.15
N MET A 247 -18.50 -14.09 -29.62
CA MET A 247 -17.74 -15.25 -29.15
C MET A 247 -17.41 -15.15 -27.65
N LEU A 248 -17.01 -13.97 -27.17
CA LEU A 248 -16.75 -13.71 -25.74
C LEU A 248 -18.02 -13.75 -24.89
N ALA A 249 -19.13 -13.18 -25.39
CA ALA A 249 -20.41 -13.19 -24.67
C ALA A 249 -20.91 -14.63 -24.45
N GLU A 250 -20.81 -15.48 -25.46
CA GLU A 250 -21.16 -16.90 -25.37
C GLU A 250 -20.19 -17.69 -24.49
N ALA A 251 -18.87 -17.44 -24.60
CA ALA A 251 -17.89 -18.06 -23.71
C ALA A 251 -18.14 -17.71 -22.24
N ALA A 252 -18.52 -16.46 -21.95
CA ALA A 252 -18.86 -16.04 -20.60
C ALA A 252 -20.11 -16.75 -20.04
N CYS A 253 -21.01 -17.26 -20.89
CA CYS A 253 -22.18 -18.03 -20.45
C CYS A 253 -21.81 -19.41 -19.88
N VAL A 254 -20.67 -19.99 -20.27
CA VAL A 254 -20.15 -21.26 -19.72
C VAL A 254 -20.04 -21.19 -18.19
N PHE A 255 -19.50 -20.08 -17.66
CA PHE A 255 -19.35 -19.88 -16.23
C PHE A 255 -20.67 -19.53 -15.51
N ARG A 256 -21.76 -19.33 -16.27
CA ARG A 256 -23.08 -18.97 -15.75
C ARG A 256 -24.09 -20.12 -15.73
N CYS A 257 -23.69 -21.30 -16.18
CA CYS A 257 -24.54 -22.49 -16.19
C CYS A 257 -25.00 -22.92 -14.77
N PRO A 258 -26.10 -23.68 -14.67
CA PRO A 258 -26.65 -24.11 -13.38
C PRO A 258 -25.90 -25.28 -12.74
N SER A 259 -24.92 -25.87 -13.44
CA SER A 259 -24.11 -26.96 -12.90
C SER A 259 -22.78 -27.07 -13.66
N ARG A 260 -21.81 -27.76 -13.05
CA ARG A 260 -20.53 -28.08 -13.68
C ARG A 260 -20.71 -28.85 -14.98
N GLN A 261 -21.62 -29.83 -15.02
CA GLN A 261 -21.88 -30.61 -16.23
C GLN A 261 -22.48 -29.74 -17.34
N ALA A 262 -23.46 -28.91 -17.01
CA ALA A 262 -24.05 -27.99 -17.98
C ALA A 262 -23.03 -26.98 -18.52
N ALA A 263 -22.07 -26.53 -17.70
CA ALA A 263 -20.97 -25.68 -18.14
C ALA A 263 -20.06 -26.41 -19.15
N VAL A 264 -19.71 -27.67 -18.89
CA VAL A 264 -18.91 -28.49 -19.82
C VAL A 264 -19.65 -28.69 -21.15
N ASP A 265 -20.92 -29.04 -21.10
CA ASP A 265 -21.74 -29.24 -22.31
C ASP A 265 -21.86 -27.95 -23.13
N ALA A 266 -22.09 -26.82 -22.45
CA ALA A 266 -22.13 -25.50 -23.08
C ALA A 266 -20.78 -25.12 -23.73
N ALA A 267 -19.66 -25.43 -23.07
CA ALA A 267 -18.33 -25.17 -23.60
C ALA A 267 -18.03 -26.03 -24.84
N LEU A 268 -18.45 -27.30 -24.86
CA LEU A 268 -18.33 -28.16 -26.04
C LEU A 268 -19.17 -27.64 -27.22
N ALA A 269 -20.39 -27.16 -26.96
CA ALA A 269 -21.23 -26.55 -27.98
C ALA A 269 -20.62 -25.25 -28.52
N TRP A 270 -20.11 -24.39 -27.64
CA TRP A 270 -19.38 -23.17 -27.98
C TRP A 270 -18.15 -23.49 -28.85
N ALA A 271 -17.35 -24.48 -28.45
CA ALA A 271 -16.16 -24.88 -29.20
C ALA A 271 -16.53 -25.36 -30.61
N ARG A 272 -17.57 -26.19 -30.76
CA ARG A 272 -18.03 -26.64 -32.10
C ARG A 272 -18.42 -25.49 -33.00
N ARG A 273 -19.09 -24.47 -32.46
CA ARG A 273 -19.52 -23.29 -33.22
C ARG A 273 -18.34 -22.46 -33.71
N TRP A 274 -17.38 -22.18 -32.84
CA TRP A 274 -16.33 -21.20 -33.13
C TRP A 274 -15.03 -21.80 -33.67
N LYS A 275 -14.88 -23.14 -33.66
CA LYS A 275 -13.64 -23.83 -34.09
C LYS A 275 -13.22 -23.49 -35.51
N ALA A 276 -14.18 -23.30 -36.42
CA ALA A 276 -13.88 -22.93 -37.81
C ALA A 276 -13.38 -21.49 -37.94
N SER A 277 -13.90 -20.57 -37.12
CA SER A 277 -13.55 -19.15 -37.17
C SER A 277 -12.24 -18.81 -36.45
N ALA A 278 -11.98 -19.47 -35.31
CA ALA A 278 -10.82 -19.19 -34.46
C ALA A 278 -10.29 -20.46 -33.79
N PRO A 279 -9.66 -21.39 -34.54
CA PRO A 279 -9.29 -22.72 -34.04
C PRO A 279 -8.32 -22.66 -32.85
N TRP A 280 -7.34 -21.76 -32.89
CA TRP A 280 -6.36 -21.60 -31.83
C TRP A 280 -6.98 -21.02 -30.54
N ALA A 281 -7.77 -19.95 -30.66
CA ALA A 281 -8.46 -19.34 -29.52
C ALA A 281 -9.45 -20.32 -28.85
N VAL A 282 -10.16 -21.14 -29.64
CA VAL A 282 -11.03 -22.20 -29.12
C VAL A 282 -10.21 -23.27 -28.40
N GLN A 283 -9.11 -23.73 -28.99
CA GLN A 283 -8.24 -24.72 -28.36
C GLN A 283 -7.71 -24.21 -27.03
N HIS A 284 -7.14 -23.01 -27.00
CA HIS A 284 -6.58 -22.40 -25.80
C HIS A 284 -7.64 -22.22 -24.70
N PHE A 285 -8.84 -21.72 -25.04
CA PHE A 285 -9.93 -21.58 -24.07
C PHE A 285 -10.38 -22.92 -23.46
N MET A 286 -10.39 -23.98 -24.26
CA MET A 286 -10.85 -25.31 -23.84
C MET A 286 -9.80 -26.07 -23.02
N THR A 287 -8.51 -25.82 -23.24
CA THR A 287 -7.42 -26.41 -22.47
C THR A 287 -7.58 -26.08 -20.98
N ASP A 288 -7.60 -27.14 -20.15
CA ASP A 288 -7.76 -27.07 -18.70
C ASP A 288 -8.96 -26.23 -18.24
N LEU A 289 -10.04 -26.17 -19.04
CA LEU A 289 -11.25 -25.43 -18.70
C LEU A 289 -11.81 -25.83 -17.33
N THR A 290 -11.67 -27.11 -16.96
CA THR A 290 -12.13 -27.64 -15.67
C THR A 290 -11.49 -26.93 -14.47
N ASP A 291 -10.28 -26.38 -14.62
CA ASP A 291 -9.63 -25.61 -13.58
C ASP A 291 -10.33 -24.27 -13.34
N SER A 292 -11.07 -23.74 -14.31
CA SER A 292 -11.92 -22.55 -14.17
C SER A 292 -13.35 -22.85 -13.71
N LEU A 293 -13.68 -24.13 -13.48
CA LEU A 293 -15.01 -24.58 -13.04
C LEU A 293 -14.99 -25.17 -11.63
N ARG A 294 -13.90 -25.05 -10.88
CA ARG A 294 -13.79 -25.65 -9.54
C ARG A 294 -14.70 -25.00 -8.51
N PHE A 295 -15.10 -23.74 -8.71
CA PHE A 295 -16.05 -23.05 -7.83
C PHE A 295 -17.40 -23.79 -7.68
N TYR A 296 -17.77 -24.69 -8.60
CA TYR A 296 -18.95 -25.53 -8.46
C TYR A 296 -18.88 -26.52 -7.28
N SER A 297 -17.70 -26.75 -6.69
CA SER A 297 -17.55 -27.53 -5.46
C SER A 297 -17.93 -26.75 -4.20
N LEU A 298 -18.00 -25.42 -4.29
CA LEU A 298 -18.46 -24.56 -3.20
C LEU A 298 -20.00 -24.58 -3.11
N PRO A 299 -20.59 -24.12 -2.00
CA PRO A 299 -22.03 -23.89 -1.94
C PRO A 299 -22.54 -22.94 -3.02
N GLU A 300 -23.77 -23.14 -3.52
CA GLU A 300 -24.31 -22.45 -4.69
C GLU A 300 -24.35 -20.91 -4.54
N ASP A 301 -24.57 -20.42 -3.33
CA ASP A 301 -24.54 -18.99 -3.00
C ASP A 301 -23.18 -18.34 -3.26
N TRP A 302 -22.09 -19.13 -3.26
CA TRP A 302 -20.74 -18.66 -3.59
C TRP A 302 -20.45 -18.62 -5.09
N TRP A 303 -21.16 -19.38 -5.93
CA TRP A 303 -20.81 -19.49 -7.34
C TRP A 303 -20.82 -18.14 -8.06
N ARG A 304 -21.83 -17.31 -7.79
CA ARG A 304 -21.94 -15.97 -8.36
C ARG A 304 -20.81 -15.05 -7.94
N ARG A 305 -20.32 -15.20 -6.70
CA ARG A 305 -19.26 -14.39 -6.11
C ARG A 305 -17.90 -14.76 -6.74
N VAL A 306 -17.64 -16.06 -6.85
CA VAL A 306 -16.34 -16.61 -7.25
C VAL A 306 -16.10 -16.57 -8.76
N ARG A 307 -17.15 -16.74 -9.57
CA ARG A 307 -17.05 -16.69 -11.04
C ARG A 307 -16.77 -15.29 -11.61
N THR A 308 -16.65 -14.27 -10.77
CA THR A 308 -16.27 -12.91 -11.15
C THR A 308 -15.06 -12.46 -10.35
N ASN A 309 -14.19 -11.64 -10.96
CA ASN A 309 -13.04 -11.04 -10.27
C ASN A 309 -13.21 -9.52 -10.05
N ASN A 310 -14.43 -9.01 -10.21
CA ASN A 310 -14.73 -7.57 -10.22
C ASN A 310 -14.19 -6.82 -8.98
N PRO A 311 -14.29 -7.34 -7.75
CA PRO A 311 -13.81 -6.60 -6.58
C PRO A 311 -12.29 -6.45 -6.55
N LEU A 312 -11.54 -7.49 -6.95
CA LEU A 312 -10.07 -7.46 -6.99
C LEU A 312 -9.56 -6.60 -8.15
N GLU A 313 -10.16 -6.74 -9.34
CA GLU A 313 -9.83 -5.91 -10.49
C GLU A 313 -10.06 -4.42 -10.16
N ARG A 314 -11.16 -4.10 -9.45
CA ARG A 314 -11.43 -2.74 -8.97
C ARG A 314 -10.38 -2.25 -7.97
N LEU A 315 -9.93 -3.11 -7.06
CA LEU A 315 -8.83 -2.81 -6.13
C LEU A 315 -7.55 -2.48 -6.89
N ILE A 316 -7.12 -3.37 -7.80
CA ILE A 316 -5.90 -3.22 -8.62
C ILE A 316 -5.97 -1.97 -9.48
N ARG A 317 -7.08 -1.75 -10.19
CA ARG A 317 -7.28 -0.55 -11.02
C ARG A 317 -7.17 0.72 -10.18
N THR A 318 -7.75 0.73 -8.98
CA THR A 318 -7.69 1.88 -8.07
C THR A 318 -6.28 2.11 -7.55
N LEU A 319 -5.54 1.04 -7.20
CA LEU A 319 -4.13 1.14 -6.81
C LEU A 319 -3.29 1.71 -7.95
N ARG A 320 -3.43 1.19 -9.19
CA ARG A 320 -2.74 1.72 -10.38
C ARG A 320 -2.99 3.21 -10.57
N MET A 321 -4.26 3.65 -10.51
CA MET A 321 -4.60 5.08 -10.64
C MET A 321 -3.93 5.94 -9.56
N ARG A 322 -3.84 5.44 -8.33
CA ARG A 322 -3.26 6.14 -7.17
C ARG A 322 -1.73 6.15 -7.15
N LEU A 323 -1.09 5.16 -7.77
CA LEU A 323 0.36 5.06 -7.87
C LEU A 323 0.89 5.81 -9.10
N ARG A 324 0.07 5.99 -10.15
CA ARG A 324 0.46 6.67 -11.40
C ARG A 324 1.17 8.02 -11.21
N PRO A 325 0.74 8.94 -10.31
CA PRO A 325 1.43 10.21 -10.11
C PRO A 325 2.80 10.07 -9.43
N MET A 326 3.07 8.93 -8.77
CA MET A 326 4.35 8.65 -8.13
C MET A 326 5.43 8.25 -9.15
N GLY A 327 5.01 7.81 -10.35
CA GLY A 327 5.90 7.46 -11.45
C GLY A 327 6.70 6.20 -11.19
N CYS A 328 7.95 6.20 -11.65
CA CYS A 328 8.86 5.07 -11.55
C CYS A 328 9.50 4.97 -10.15
N PHE A 329 9.48 3.77 -9.56
CA PHE A 329 10.09 3.50 -8.27
C PHE A 329 11.57 3.13 -8.37
N HIS A 330 12.34 3.40 -7.31
CA HIS A 330 13.79 3.13 -7.27
C HIS A 330 14.17 1.82 -6.58
N ASP A 331 13.35 1.35 -5.64
CA ASP A 331 13.60 0.14 -4.85
C ASP A 331 12.29 -0.51 -4.38
N HIS A 332 12.36 -1.78 -3.94
CA HIS A 332 11.19 -2.51 -3.46
C HIS A 332 10.54 -1.87 -2.22
N PRO A 333 11.29 -1.42 -1.18
CA PRO A 333 10.69 -0.76 -0.03
C PRO A 333 9.87 0.50 -0.37
N ALA A 334 10.26 1.26 -1.39
CA ALA A 334 9.50 2.42 -1.85
C ALA A 334 8.14 2.02 -2.46
N ILE A 335 8.10 0.92 -3.21
CA ILE A 335 6.86 0.35 -3.77
C ILE A 335 5.95 -0.08 -2.64
N GLU A 336 6.48 -0.84 -1.67
CA GLU A 336 5.70 -1.32 -0.54
C GLU A 336 5.15 -0.18 0.31
N ARG A 337 5.96 0.85 0.59
CA ARG A 337 5.51 2.07 1.28
C ARG A 337 4.40 2.79 0.55
N ALA A 338 4.52 2.93 -0.77
CA ALA A 338 3.51 3.60 -1.58
C ALA A 338 2.18 2.85 -1.54
N ILE A 339 2.22 1.54 -1.77
CA ILE A 339 1.02 0.69 -1.73
C ILE A 339 0.40 0.70 -0.34
N PHE A 340 1.19 0.44 0.70
CA PHE A 340 0.72 0.44 2.08
C PHE A 340 0.09 1.77 2.47
N GLY A 341 0.74 2.89 2.16
CA GLY A 341 0.23 4.22 2.45
C GLY A 341 -1.12 4.49 1.76
N GLN A 342 -1.29 4.06 0.51
CA GLN A 342 -2.55 4.24 -0.21
C GLN A 342 -3.67 3.34 0.33
N LEU A 343 -3.34 2.11 0.72
CA LEU A 343 -4.29 1.17 1.33
C LEU A 343 -4.75 1.63 2.71
N LEU A 344 -3.83 2.16 3.51
CA LEU A 344 -4.12 2.74 4.82
C LEU A 344 -5.08 3.93 4.69
N ARG A 345 -4.80 4.86 3.78
CA ARG A 345 -5.69 6.01 3.52
C ARG A 345 -7.07 5.58 3.04
N TRP A 346 -7.15 4.53 2.22
CA TRP A 346 -8.43 4.01 1.74
C TRP A 346 -9.16 3.16 2.80
N HIS A 347 -8.64 3.05 4.02
CA HIS A 347 -9.21 2.19 5.07
C HIS A 347 -9.39 0.74 4.61
N LYS A 348 -8.59 0.30 3.63
CA LYS A 348 -8.52 -1.10 3.16
C LYS A 348 -7.66 -1.96 4.05
N ILE A 349 -6.78 -1.32 4.82
CA ILE A 349 -6.03 -1.91 5.91
C ILE A 349 -6.38 -1.16 7.18
N LYS A 350 -6.59 -1.90 8.28
CA LYS A 350 -6.72 -1.33 9.62
C LYS A 350 -5.47 -1.65 10.41
N LEU A 351 -4.95 -0.66 11.12
CA LEU A 351 -3.94 -0.88 12.13
C LEU A 351 -4.68 -1.19 13.43
N THR A 352 -4.51 -2.39 13.98
CA THR A 352 -4.81 -2.61 15.39
C THR A 352 -3.78 -1.83 16.18
N HIS A 353 -4.15 -0.67 16.71
CA HIS A 353 -3.35 -0.05 17.74
C HIS A 353 -3.36 -1.01 18.92
N ASN A 354 -2.21 -1.62 19.25
CA ASN A 354 -2.02 -2.15 20.59
C ASN A 354 -2.19 -0.95 21.53
N THR A 355 -3.33 -0.93 22.21
CA THR A 355 -3.63 -0.02 23.33
C THR A 355 -2.57 -0.13 24.41
#